data_AF-A0A2S6TC79-F1
#
_entry.id   AF-A0A2S6TC79-F1
#
_cell.length_a   1.000
_cell.length_b   1.000
_cell.length_c   1.000
_cell.angle_alpha   90.00
_cell.angle_beta   90.00
_cell.angle_gamma   90.00
#
_symmetry.space_group_name_H-M   'P 1'
#
loop_
_entity.id
_entity.type
_entity.pdbx_description
1 polymer ?
#
loop_
_entity_poly.entity_id
_entity_poly.type
_entity_poly.pdbx_seq_one_letter_code
_entity_poly.pdbx_strand_id
1 'polypeptide(L)'
;MGLKKWRLSAVHIFVISSILTCIPQGLGALGLEISALYPTWGSVVNFVKKPTVTDVRVEKLGNKTRVVIHVSRPTNLRYDISANGTAVFLQFPNIKWIASPFEPRHSNGKVLEFRYSPGSNGGHFNILTDGPVSINKPTLLKPSGKYGYRIIIDLVPESYPGQRLLTRRVNAFSK
;
A
#
# COMPACT_ATOMS: atom_id res chain seq x y z
N MET A 1 57.79 -15.83 12.27
CA MET A 1 58.71 -15.85 13.43
C MET A 1 58.41 -14.59 14.24
N GLY A 2 57.90 -14.60 15.46
CA GLY A 2 58.10 -15.56 16.54
C GLY A 2 58.91 -14.90 17.66
N LEU A 3 58.19 -14.38 18.67
CA LEU A 3 58.60 -14.09 20.06
C LEU A 3 59.85 -13.22 20.35
N LYS A 4 59.65 -12.20 21.22
CA LYS A 4 60.34 -12.17 22.53
C LYS A 4 59.62 -11.27 23.54
N LYS A 5 59.06 -11.93 24.57
CA LYS A 5 58.66 -11.38 25.87
C LYS A 5 59.88 -11.17 26.75
N TRP A 6 59.90 -10.14 27.60
CA TRP A 6 60.49 -10.16 28.96
C TRP A 6 59.65 -9.21 29.86
N ARG A 7 58.84 -9.73 30.80
CA ARG A 7 59.06 -9.92 32.27
C ARG A 7 59.22 -8.60 33.05
N LEU A 8 58.72 -8.35 34.27
CA LEU A 8 57.71 -8.87 35.23
C LEU A 8 57.76 -7.91 36.47
N SER A 9 56.76 -8.00 37.35
CA SER A 9 56.69 -7.51 38.75
C SER A 9 56.25 -6.04 38.96
N ALA A 10 55.11 -5.68 39.56
CA ALA A 10 54.40 -6.06 40.81
C ALA A 10 54.82 -5.25 42.06
N VAL A 11 53.84 -5.06 42.97
CA VAL A 11 53.88 -4.49 44.35
C VAL A 11 53.47 -3.01 44.44
N HIS A 12 52.20 -2.68 44.71
CA HIS A 12 51.48 -2.56 46.01
C HIS A 12 52.03 -1.52 46.99
N ILE A 13 51.35 -0.37 47.16
CA ILE A 13 51.24 0.34 48.45
C ILE A 13 49.82 0.89 48.61
N PHE A 14 49.23 0.53 49.75
CA PHE A 14 47.90 0.89 50.27
C PHE A 14 48.16 1.73 51.53
N VAL A 15 47.67 2.96 51.64
CA VAL A 15 47.54 3.66 52.95
C VAL A 15 46.32 4.59 52.93
N ILE A 16 45.57 4.52 54.03
CA ILE A 16 44.22 5.03 54.31
C ILE A 16 44.30 6.25 55.26
N SER A 17 43.23 7.08 55.26
CA SER A 17 42.65 7.82 56.42
C SER A 17 42.83 9.35 56.43
N SER A 18 41.79 10.14 56.10
CA SER A 18 40.71 10.75 56.93
C SER A 18 41.11 12.13 57.50
N ILE A 19 40.33 13.22 57.33
CA ILE A 19 39.31 13.74 58.28
C ILE A 19 38.70 15.02 57.61
N LEU A 20 37.40 15.02 57.28
CA LEU A 20 36.30 15.72 57.98
C LEU A 20 36.28 17.27 57.85
N THR A 21 35.45 17.80 56.95
CA THR A 21 34.86 19.14 57.11
C THR A 21 33.41 19.18 56.59
N CYS A 22 32.51 19.39 57.55
CA CYS A 22 31.15 19.95 57.55
C CYS A 22 30.30 20.01 56.26
N ILE A 23 29.13 19.37 56.34
CA ILE A 23 27.96 19.54 55.46
C ILE A 23 27.21 20.82 55.85
N PRO A 24 26.84 21.72 54.91
CA PRO A 24 25.62 22.51 55.03
C PRO A 24 24.48 21.79 54.32
N GLN A 25 23.44 21.47 55.09
CA GLN A 25 22.21 20.85 54.64
C GLN A 25 21.42 21.85 53.79
N GLY A 26 21.32 21.58 52.49
CA GLY A 26 20.53 22.35 51.54
C GLY A 26 19.58 21.41 50.79
N LEU A 27 18.34 21.36 51.28
CA LEU A 27 17.10 20.88 50.69
C LEU A 27 17.16 20.39 49.22
N GLY A 28 16.89 19.09 49.02
CA GLY A 28 16.76 18.51 47.68
C GLY A 28 16.32 17.04 47.72
N ALA A 29 15.17 16.77 48.33
CA ALA A 29 14.48 15.50 48.08
C ALA A 29 14.02 15.50 46.62
N LEU A 30 14.42 14.48 45.86
CA LEU A 30 13.61 13.66 44.96
C LEU A 30 14.58 12.69 44.26
N GLY A 31 14.67 11.47 44.80
CA GLY A 31 15.27 10.36 44.07
C GLY A 31 14.43 10.08 42.83
N LEU A 32 15.03 10.26 41.65
CA LEU A 32 14.57 9.65 40.42
C LEU A 32 15.45 8.43 40.19
N GLU A 33 14.95 7.29 40.68
CA GLU A 33 15.35 5.96 40.23
C GLU A 33 15.19 5.93 38.70
N ILE A 34 16.30 6.08 37.93
CA ILE A 34 16.27 5.87 36.48
C ILE A 34 16.29 4.36 36.23
N SER A 35 15.14 3.72 36.45
CA SER A 35 14.86 2.40 35.90
C SER A 35 14.56 2.56 34.40
N ALA A 36 15.43 1.98 33.57
CA ALA A 36 15.21 1.68 32.15
C ALA A 36 14.68 2.82 31.26
N LEU A 37 15.57 3.71 30.82
CA LEU A 37 15.36 4.41 29.56
C LEU A 37 15.59 3.42 28.40
N TYR A 38 14.52 2.71 28.02
CA TYR A 38 14.36 2.24 26.64
C TYR A 38 14.57 3.45 25.71
N PRO A 39 15.20 3.30 24.53
CA PRO A 39 15.36 4.43 23.62
C PRO A 39 13.98 4.86 23.11
N THR A 40 13.35 5.83 23.79
CA THR A 40 12.16 6.53 23.32
C THR A 40 12.55 7.58 22.29
N TRP A 41 13.22 7.16 21.24
CA TRP A 41 13.19 7.87 19.97
C TRP A 41 12.16 7.16 19.09
N GLY A 42 10.93 7.15 19.58
CA GLY A 42 9.77 6.71 18.80
C GLY A 42 9.62 7.68 17.65
N SER A 43 10.06 7.26 16.47
CA SER A 43 9.85 8.01 15.24
C SER A 43 8.35 8.24 15.06
N VAL A 44 7.90 9.49 15.22
CA VAL A 44 6.49 9.91 15.06
C VAL A 44 6.14 10.07 13.57
N VAL A 45 6.86 9.38 12.67
CA VAL A 45 6.43 9.26 11.28
C VAL A 45 5.55 8.02 11.19
N ASN A 46 4.24 8.24 11.19
CA ASN A 46 3.33 7.25 10.64
C ASN A 46 3.69 7.09 9.15
N PHE A 47 4.54 6.12 8.81
CA PHE A 47 4.66 5.69 7.43
C PHE A 47 3.27 5.21 7.01
N VAL A 48 2.51 6.07 6.34
CA VAL A 48 1.20 5.72 5.80
C VAL A 48 1.48 4.61 4.78
N LYS A 49 1.33 3.36 5.23
CA LYS A 49 1.57 2.19 4.38
C LYS A 49 0.65 2.32 3.17
N LYS A 50 1.27 2.47 2.00
CA LYS A 50 0.57 2.59 0.73
C LYS A 50 -0.42 1.42 0.57
N PRO A 51 -1.65 1.66 0.10
CA PRO A 51 -2.55 0.59 -0.30
C PRO A 51 -1.81 -0.35 -1.25
N THR A 52 -2.05 -1.65 -1.11
CA THR A 52 -1.37 -2.67 -1.93
C THR A 52 -2.43 -3.53 -2.59
N VAL A 53 -2.39 -3.64 -3.92
CA VAL A 53 -3.19 -4.62 -4.66
C VAL A 53 -2.52 -5.97 -4.54
N THR A 54 -3.23 -6.94 -3.98
CA THR A 54 -2.70 -8.28 -3.69
C THR A 54 -3.19 -9.35 -4.67
N ASP A 55 -4.37 -9.16 -5.26
CA ASP A 55 -4.98 -10.14 -6.15
C ASP A 55 -6.01 -9.45 -7.07
N VAL A 56 -6.23 -10.02 -8.25
CA VAL A 56 -7.27 -9.62 -9.19
C VAL A 56 -8.04 -10.85 -9.62
N ARG A 57 -9.36 -10.84 -9.43
CA ARG A 57 -10.24 -11.94 -9.84
C ARG A 57 -11.26 -11.47 -10.86
N VAL A 58 -11.62 -12.37 -11.77
CA VAL A 58 -12.61 -12.13 -12.81
C VAL A 58 -13.69 -13.20 -12.69
N GLU A 59 -14.94 -12.76 -12.55
CA GLU A 59 -16.11 -13.62 -12.36
C GLU A 59 -17.19 -13.24 -13.36
N LYS A 60 -17.69 -14.21 -14.13
CA LYS A 60 -18.89 -14.00 -14.94
C LYS A 60 -20.12 -14.13 -14.04
N LEU A 61 -20.99 -13.11 -14.03
CA LEU A 61 -22.19 -13.05 -13.20
C LEU A 61 -23.40 -12.66 -14.05
N GLY A 62 -24.15 -13.65 -14.53
CA GLY A 62 -25.28 -13.41 -15.43
C GLY A 62 -24.84 -12.70 -16.71
N ASN A 63 -25.42 -11.52 -16.98
CA ASN A 63 -25.10 -10.70 -18.14
C ASN A 63 -23.90 -9.75 -17.94
N LYS A 64 -23.27 -9.74 -16.77
CA LYS A 64 -22.13 -8.86 -16.49
C LYS A 64 -20.88 -9.65 -16.11
N THR A 65 -19.74 -8.98 -16.19
CA THR A 65 -18.45 -9.52 -15.77
C THR A 65 -17.91 -8.69 -14.63
N ARG A 66 -17.66 -9.31 -13.49
CA ARG A 66 -17.18 -8.67 -12.28
C ARG A 66 -15.67 -8.83 -12.18
N VAL A 67 -14.98 -7.71 -12.06
CA VAL A 67 -13.56 -7.65 -11.72
C VAL A 67 -13.45 -7.25 -10.26
N VAL A 68 -12.81 -8.10 -9.46
CA VAL A 68 -12.59 -7.91 -8.03
C VAL A 68 -11.11 -7.67 -7.79
N ILE A 69 -10.78 -6.47 -7.31
CA ILE A 69 -9.40 -6.10 -6.98
C ILE A 69 -9.26 -6.14 -5.46
N HIS A 70 -8.42 -7.03 -4.95
CA HIS A 70 -8.13 -7.12 -3.52
C HIS A 70 -7.10 -6.08 -3.14
N VAL A 71 -7.45 -5.25 -2.15
CA VAL A 71 -6.61 -4.17 -1.67
C VAL A 71 -6.39 -4.30 -0.17
N SER A 72 -5.18 -4.01 0.29
CA SER A 72 -4.85 -4.11 1.71
C SER A 72 -5.52 -3.04 2.58
N ARG A 73 -5.87 -1.90 1.97
CA ARG A 73 -6.44 -0.70 2.61
C ARG A 73 -7.34 0.04 1.62
N PRO A 74 -8.26 0.91 2.10
CA PRO A 74 -9.01 1.80 1.23
C PRO A 74 -8.10 2.61 0.32
N THR A 75 -8.52 2.75 -0.94
CA THR A 75 -7.84 3.58 -1.93
C THR A 75 -8.85 4.16 -2.89
N ASN A 76 -8.51 5.29 -3.48
CA ASN A 76 -9.27 5.88 -4.57
C ASN A 76 -8.78 5.31 -5.91
N LEU A 77 -9.59 5.48 -6.94
CA LEU A 77 -9.23 5.25 -8.33
C LEU A 77 -9.97 6.22 -9.23
N ARG A 78 -9.43 6.44 -10.43
CA ARG A 78 -10.16 7.05 -11.54
C ARG A 78 -10.34 6.00 -12.63
N TYR A 79 -11.38 6.14 -13.44
CA TYR A 79 -11.60 5.23 -14.55
C TYR A 79 -12.08 5.97 -15.78
N ASP A 80 -11.75 5.41 -16.93
CA ASP A 80 -12.29 5.78 -18.24
C ASP A 80 -12.45 4.51 -19.08
N ILE A 81 -13.14 4.61 -20.21
CA ILE A 81 -13.28 3.51 -21.16
C ILE A 81 -13.01 4.10 -22.54
N SER A 82 -12.40 3.30 -23.41
CA SER A 82 -12.13 3.69 -24.79
C SER A 82 -13.39 4.12 -25.52
N ALA A 83 -13.19 4.91 -26.57
CA ALA A 83 -14.29 5.48 -27.36
C ALA A 83 -15.21 4.41 -27.97
N ASN A 84 -14.65 3.25 -28.33
CA ASN A 84 -15.38 2.09 -28.84
C ASN A 84 -15.87 1.12 -27.75
N GLY A 85 -15.60 1.41 -26.47
CA GLY A 85 -16.00 0.59 -25.33
C GLY A 85 -15.21 -0.70 -25.12
N THR A 86 -14.18 -1.00 -25.93
CA THR A 86 -13.47 -2.29 -25.88
C THR A 86 -12.26 -2.32 -24.94
N ALA A 87 -11.96 -1.22 -24.25
CA ALA A 87 -10.89 -1.15 -23.27
C ALA A 87 -11.28 -0.28 -22.09
N VAL A 88 -11.01 -0.76 -20.88
CA VAL A 88 -11.24 -0.06 -19.62
C VAL A 88 -9.90 0.37 -19.05
N PHE A 89 -9.79 1.64 -18.66
CA PHE A 89 -8.59 2.23 -18.08
C PHE A 89 -8.86 2.59 -16.64
N LEU A 90 -8.09 2.06 -15.71
CA LEU A 90 -8.17 2.36 -14.28
C LEU A 90 -6.86 3.00 -13.85
N GLN A 91 -6.94 4.15 -13.18
CA GLN A 91 -5.78 4.82 -12.63
C GLN A 91 -5.82 4.75 -11.11
N PHE A 92 -4.78 4.17 -10.52
CA PHE A 92 -4.61 4.08 -9.08
C PHE A 92 -3.51 5.03 -8.62
N PRO A 93 -3.84 6.11 -7.88
CA PRO A 93 -2.84 6.94 -7.24
C PRO A 93 -2.26 6.25 -6.00
N ASN A 94 -0.97 6.46 -5.73
CA ASN A 94 -0.32 6.11 -4.46
C ASN A 94 -0.40 4.61 -4.07
N ILE A 95 -0.54 3.71 -5.04
CA ILE A 95 -0.70 2.27 -4.82
C ILE A 95 0.59 1.49 -5.03
N LYS A 96 0.76 0.38 -4.30
CA LYS A 96 1.71 -0.69 -4.61
C LYS A 96 0.96 -1.84 -5.30
N TRP A 97 1.58 -2.49 -6.28
CA TRP A 97 0.98 -3.64 -6.97
C TRP A 97 1.85 -4.88 -6.79
N ILE A 98 1.28 -5.94 -6.21
CA ILE A 98 1.95 -7.24 -6.09
C ILE A 98 1.07 -8.40 -6.59
N ALA A 99 -0.12 -8.10 -7.13
CA ALA A 99 -0.95 -9.13 -7.73
C ALA A 99 -0.25 -9.76 -8.92
N SER A 100 -0.50 -11.05 -9.11
CA SER A 100 0.02 -11.82 -10.25
C SER A 100 -0.36 -11.15 -11.57
N PRO A 101 0.49 -11.30 -12.61
CA PRO A 101 0.12 -10.88 -13.95
C PRO A 101 -1.10 -11.66 -14.45
N PHE A 102 -1.65 -11.22 -15.58
CA PHE A 102 -2.71 -11.94 -16.26
C PHE A 102 -2.29 -13.38 -16.61
N GLU A 103 -3.27 -14.28 -16.57
CA GLU A 103 -3.13 -15.71 -16.86
C GLU A 103 -4.41 -16.13 -17.58
N PRO A 104 -4.38 -17.17 -18.44
CA PRO A 104 -5.55 -17.58 -19.22
C PRO A 104 -6.83 -17.82 -18.40
N ARG A 105 -6.71 -18.31 -17.16
CA ARG A 105 -7.85 -18.49 -16.24
C ARG A 105 -8.61 -17.20 -15.89
N HIS A 106 -7.99 -16.04 -16.09
CA HIS A 106 -8.61 -14.74 -15.87
C HIS A 106 -9.44 -14.27 -17.07
N SER A 107 -9.25 -14.87 -18.26
CA SER A 107 -10.10 -14.62 -19.43
C SER A 107 -11.48 -15.23 -19.18
N ASN A 108 -12.43 -14.41 -18.75
CA ASN A 108 -13.76 -14.87 -18.39
C ASN A 108 -14.80 -13.76 -18.61
N GLY A 109 -15.99 -14.14 -19.07
CA GLY A 109 -17.04 -13.20 -19.43
C GLY A 109 -16.58 -12.22 -20.51
N LYS A 110 -16.55 -10.93 -20.18
CA LYS A 110 -16.13 -9.83 -21.06
C LYS A 110 -14.67 -9.44 -20.94
N VAL A 111 -13.87 -10.05 -20.06
CA VAL A 111 -12.44 -9.75 -19.95
C VAL A 111 -11.64 -10.69 -20.84
N LEU A 112 -10.82 -10.12 -21.73
CA LEU A 112 -9.89 -10.87 -22.58
C LEU A 112 -8.47 -10.87 -22.00
N GLU A 113 -8.01 -9.71 -21.51
CA GLU A 113 -6.69 -9.52 -20.91
C GLU A 113 -6.78 -8.38 -19.90
N PHE A 114 -5.86 -8.34 -18.94
CA PHE A 114 -5.56 -7.12 -18.21
C PHE A 114 -4.07 -6.94 -17.97
N ARG A 115 -3.64 -5.71 -17.73
CA ARG A 115 -2.25 -5.39 -17.41
C ARG A 115 -2.17 -4.23 -16.44
N TYR A 116 -1.30 -4.36 -15.44
CA TYR A 116 -0.86 -3.24 -14.63
C TYR A 116 0.46 -2.68 -15.16
N SER A 117 0.51 -1.37 -15.33
CA SER A 117 1.69 -0.61 -15.69
C SER A 117 2.02 0.36 -14.56
N PRO A 118 3.17 0.19 -13.86
CA PRO A 118 3.57 1.08 -12.78
C PRO A 118 3.92 2.48 -13.30
N GLY A 119 3.66 3.48 -12.49
CA GLY A 119 4.10 4.86 -12.69
C GLY A 119 4.79 5.41 -11.43
N SER A 120 5.21 6.67 -11.49
CA SER A 120 5.96 7.33 -10.38
C SER A 120 5.19 7.35 -9.06
N ASN A 121 3.87 7.44 -9.10
CA ASN A 121 3.02 7.48 -7.92
C ASN A 121 1.76 6.61 -8.04
N GLY A 122 1.96 5.30 -8.23
CA GLY A 122 0.90 4.32 -8.43
C GLY A 122 0.99 3.70 -9.81
N GLY A 123 -0.10 3.68 -10.58
CA GLY A 123 -0.06 3.14 -11.94
C GLY A 123 -1.41 3.04 -12.64
N HIS A 124 -1.38 2.40 -13.80
CA HIS A 124 -2.54 2.18 -14.67
C HIS A 124 -2.84 0.69 -14.75
N PHE A 125 -4.11 0.33 -14.56
CA PHE A 125 -4.61 -1.02 -14.74
C PHE A 125 -5.58 -1.01 -15.92
N ASN A 126 -5.17 -1.64 -17.02
CA ASN A 126 -5.89 -1.64 -18.28
C ASN A 126 -6.52 -3.01 -18.49
N ILE A 127 -7.78 -3.05 -18.93
CA ILE A 127 -8.53 -4.27 -19.20
C ILE A 127 -9.01 -4.22 -20.64
N LEU A 128 -8.64 -5.23 -21.42
CA LEU A 128 -9.17 -5.43 -22.77
C LEU A 128 -10.45 -6.27 -22.70
N THR A 129 -11.47 -5.88 -23.45
CA THR A 129 -12.78 -6.52 -23.37
C THR A 129 -13.25 -7.15 -24.68
N ASP A 130 -14.04 -8.22 -24.54
CA ASP A 130 -14.71 -8.93 -25.63
C ASP A 130 -15.94 -8.14 -26.12
N GLY A 131 -15.65 -7.03 -26.79
CA GLY A 131 -16.64 -6.07 -27.28
C GLY A 131 -16.92 -4.91 -26.32
N PRO A 132 -17.84 -4.00 -26.72
CA PRO A 132 -18.12 -2.78 -25.98
C PRO A 132 -18.73 -3.05 -24.60
N VAL A 133 -18.24 -2.35 -23.59
CA VAL A 133 -18.77 -2.38 -22.22
C VAL A 133 -18.96 -0.99 -21.63
N SER A 134 -19.92 -0.92 -20.70
CA SER A 134 -20.05 0.15 -19.72
C SER A 134 -19.63 -0.35 -18.33
N ILE A 135 -19.35 0.58 -17.42
CA ILE A 135 -18.94 0.30 -16.05
C ILE A 135 -19.97 0.85 -15.09
N ASN A 136 -20.52 -0.01 -14.22
CA ASN A 136 -21.23 0.48 -13.04
C ASN A 136 -20.24 1.12 -12.08
N LYS A 137 -20.67 2.17 -11.35
CA LYS A 137 -19.82 2.89 -10.40
C LYS A 137 -19.01 1.91 -9.52
N PRO A 138 -17.67 1.96 -9.56
CA PRO A 138 -16.83 1.10 -8.75
C PRO A 138 -17.16 1.23 -7.27
N THR A 139 -17.24 0.09 -6.57
CA THR A 139 -17.65 0.04 -5.17
C THR A 139 -16.54 -0.54 -4.30
N LEU A 140 -16.16 0.19 -3.25
CA LEU A 140 -15.24 -0.31 -2.23
C LEU A 140 -16.00 -1.07 -1.15
N LEU A 141 -15.69 -2.35 -0.98
CA LEU A 141 -16.18 -3.18 0.10
C LEU A 141 -15.18 -3.19 1.25
N LYS A 142 -15.72 -3.03 2.48
CA LYS A 142 -14.96 -3.24 3.72
C LYS A 142 -14.60 -4.74 3.88
N PRO A 143 -13.59 -5.06 4.71
CA PRO A 143 -13.27 -6.44 5.04
C PRO A 143 -14.49 -7.18 5.59
N SER A 144 -14.64 -8.44 5.18
CA SER A 144 -15.75 -9.29 5.63
C SER A 144 -15.33 -10.76 5.53
N GLY A 145 -15.44 -11.47 6.66
CA GLY A 145 -14.96 -12.85 6.81
C GLY A 145 -13.47 -12.94 6.48
N LYS A 146 -13.11 -13.89 5.62
CA LYS A 146 -11.73 -14.12 5.16
C LYS A 146 -11.23 -13.10 4.13
N TYR A 147 -12.06 -12.19 3.66
CA TYR A 147 -11.72 -11.27 2.58
C TYR A 147 -11.39 -9.89 3.11
N GLY A 148 -10.26 -9.33 2.67
CA GLY A 148 -9.86 -7.94 2.94
C GLY A 148 -10.73 -6.91 2.22
N TYR A 149 -10.22 -5.69 2.10
CA TYR A 149 -10.87 -4.67 1.28
C TYR A 149 -10.89 -5.11 -0.19
N ARG A 150 -12.00 -4.82 -0.87
CA ARG A 150 -12.19 -5.21 -2.27
C ARG A 150 -12.79 -4.06 -3.05
N ILE A 151 -12.26 -3.79 -4.23
CA ILE A 151 -12.87 -2.87 -5.18
C ILE A 151 -13.58 -3.73 -6.22
N ILE A 152 -14.88 -3.50 -6.38
CA ILE A 152 -15.75 -4.21 -7.31
C ILE A 152 -16.00 -3.32 -8.51
N ILE A 153 -15.73 -3.86 -9.70
CA ILE A 153 -15.97 -3.22 -10.98
C ILE A 153 -16.81 -4.19 -11.81
N ASP A 154 -18.03 -3.79 -12.12
CA ASP A 154 -18.94 -4.58 -12.95
C ASP A 154 -18.92 -4.03 -14.38
N LEU A 155 -18.45 -4.86 -15.31
CA LEU A 155 -18.48 -4.63 -16.76
C LEU A 155 -19.81 -5.13 -17.31
N VAL A 156 -20.62 -4.22 -17.86
CA VAL A 156 -21.93 -4.52 -18.44
C VAL A 156 -21.83 -4.38 -19.96
N PRO A 157 -22.22 -5.40 -20.75
CA PRO A 157 -22.23 -5.32 -22.21
C PRO A 157 -23.03 -4.10 -22.69
N GLU A 158 -22.49 -3.39 -23.68
CA GLU A 158 -23.14 -2.24 -24.29
C GLU A 158 -23.41 -2.56 -25.76
N SER A 159 -24.68 -2.47 -26.18
CA SER A 159 -25.10 -2.90 -27.52
C SER A 159 -24.69 -1.92 -28.63
N TYR A 160 -24.40 -0.66 -28.32
CA TYR A 160 -24.13 0.39 -29.32
C TYR A 160 -23.00 1.35 -28.92
N PRO A 161 -21.76 1.15 -29.38
CA PRO A 161 -20.66 2.09 -29.12
C PRO A 161 -20.90 3.49 -29.73
N GLY A 162 -21.77 3.59 -30.73
CA GLY A 162 -22.17 4.86 -31.34
C GLY A 162 -22.89 5.82 -30.38
N GLN A 163 -23.69 5.31 -29.44
CA GLN A 163 -24.38 6.16 -28.45
C GLN A 163 -23.38 6.92 -27.58
N ARG A 164 -22.27 6.28 -27.20
CA ARG A 164 -21.22 6.90 -26.40
C ARG A 164 -20.49 8.03 -27.14
N LEU A 165 -20.20 7.84 -28.43
CA LEU A 165 -19.60 8.87 -29.27
C LEU A 165 -20.53 10.08 -29.42
N LEU A 166 -21.83 9.84 -29.56
CA LEU A 166 -22.85 10.89 -29.64
C LEU A 166 -22.94 11.65 -28.31
N THR A 167 -23.06 10.96 -27.17
CA THR A 167 -23.10 11.61 -25.84
C THR A 167 -21.84 12.42 -25.57
N ARG A 168 -20.65 11.91 -25.92
CA ARG A 168 -19.40 12.64 -25.73
C ARG A 168 -19.31 13.89 -26.60
N ARG A 169 -19.76 13.82 -27.86
CA ARG A 169 -19.83 14.98 -28.75
C ARG A 169 -20.80 16.03 -28.20
N VAL A 170 -22.02 15.65 -27.84
CA VAL A 170 -23.03 16.58 -27.30
C VAL A 170 -22.49 17.32 -26.06
N ASN A 171 -21.86 16.60 -25.13
CA ASN A 171 -21.28 17.22 -23.92
C ASN A 171 -20.08 18.15 -24.21
N ALA A 172 -19.37 17.94 -25.32
CA ALA A 172 -18.25 18.79 -25.72
C ALA A 172 -18.70 20.12 -26.36
N PHE A 173 -19.90 20.16 -26.96
CA PHE A 173 -20.49 21.38 -27.54
C PHE A 173 -21.34 22.20 -26.55
N SER A 174 -21.59 21.67 -25.35
CA SER A 174 -22.41 22.32 -24.30
C SER A 174 -21.60 23.11 -23.26
N LYS A 175 -20.31 23.33 -23.50
CA LYS A 175 -19.41 24.14 -22.67
C LYS A 175 -18.85 25.30 -23.48
#